data_AF-A0A9D6YBL8-F1
#
_entry.id   AF-A0A9D6YBL8-F1
#
_cell.length_a   1.000
_cell.length_b   1.000
_cell.length_c   1.000
_cell.angle_alpha   90.00
_cell.angle_beta   90.00
_cell.angle_gamma   90.00
#
_symmetry.space_group_name_H-M   'P 1'
#
loop_
_entity.id
_entity.type
_entity.pdbx_description
1 polymer ?
#
loop_
_entity_poly.entity_id
_entity_poly.type
_entity_poly.pdbx_seq_one_letter_code
_entity_poly.pdbx_strand_id
1 'polypeptide(L)'
;MLMWNDGSSWEHRAFWGSDAITYGTTGTASRYAAGPLPATGQWVKLSVPAKAVGLEGTVLSGMGFTLFDGRATWNATGKASAGTN
;
A
#
# COMPACT_ATOMS: atom_id res chain seq x y z
N MET A 1 -2.70 5.78 -1.60
CA MET A 1 -1.61 5.14 -0.83
C MET A 1 -2.20 4.16 0.17
N LEU A 2 -1.57 3.00 0.29
CA LEU A 2 -1.82 2.02 1.35
C LEU A 2 -0.69 2.13 2.38
N MET A 3 -1.02 2.00 3.65
CA MET A 3 -0.06 1.97 4.75
C MET A 3 -0.43 0.85 5.72
N TRP A 4 0.58 0.28 6.36
CA TRP A 4 0.42 -0.81 7.31
C TRP A 4 1.16 -0.48 8.61
N ASN A 5 0.63 -0.98 9.72
CA ASN A 5 1.28 -0.91 11.02
C ASN A 5 1.74 -2.30 11.45
N ASP A 6 3.01 -2.43 11.82
CA ASP A 6 3.64 -3.67 12.29
C ASP A 6 3.55 -3.86 13.82
N GLY A 7 2.81 -2.99 14.50
CA GLY A 7 2.75 -2.88 15.96
C GLY A 7 3.68 -1.82 16.55
N SER A 8 4.68 -1.35 15.79
CA SER A 8 5.68 -0.37 16.24
C SER A 8 5.69 0.91 15.42
N SER A 9 5.47 0.82 14.11
CA SER A 9 5.59 1.93 13.18
C SER A 9 4.59 1.85 12.02
N TRP A 10 4.39 2.98 11.32
CA TRP A 10 3.64 3.06 10.07
C TRP A 10 4.56 3.14 8.84
N GLU A 11 5.86 2.89 9.01
CA GLU A 11 6.90 3.07 7.98
C GLU A 11 6.89 1.95 6.93
N HIS A 12 5.69 1.52 6.55
CA HIS A 12 5.41 0.50 5.55
C HIS A 12 4.29 1.03 4.66
N ARG A 13 4.63 1.59 3.50
CA ARG A 13 3.66 2.30 2.66
C ARG A 13 3.92 2.06 1.19
N ALA A 14 2.83 2.01 0.42
CA ALA A 14 2.86 1.90 -1.02
C ALA A 14 1.91 2.92 -1.66
N PHE A 15 2.37 3.65 -2.67
CA PHE A 15 1.58 4.66 -3.36
C PHE A 15 1.48 4.40 -4.86
N TRP A 16 0.39 4.91 -5.44
CA TRP A 16 0.13 4.89 -6.88
C TRP A 16 -0.09 6.33 -7.35
N GLY A 17 0.39 6.65 -8.54
CA GLY A 17 0.29 7.98 -9.12
C GLY A 17 1.43 8.91 -8.71
N SER A 18 1.10 10.20 -8.65
CA SER A 18 2.06 11.25 -8.29
C SER A 18 2.49 11.15 -6.83
N ASP A 19 3.73 11.57 -6.58
CA ASP A 19 4.36 11.63 -5.26
C ASP A 19 3.87 12.83 -4.44
N ALA A 20 2.55 12.93 -4.26
CA ALA A 20 1.87 14.04 -3.59
C ALA A 20 1.72 13.82 -2.07
N ILE A 21 1.94 12.59 -1.59
CA ILE A 21 1.84 12.24 -0.16
C ILE A 21 3.26 12.11 0.38
N THR A 22 3.69 13.05 1.21
CA THR A 22 5.08 13.20 1.65
C THR A 22 5.45 12.35 2.88
N TYR A 23 4.70 11.28 3.17
CA TYR A 23 4.98 10.40 4.31
C TYR A 23 6.09 9.39 3.98
N GLY A 24 7.10 9.32 4.86
CA GLY A 24 8.25 8.43 4.70
C GLY A 24 9.26 8.91 3.67
N THR A 25 10.27 8.07 3.43
CA THR A 25 11.42 8.35 2.56
C THR A 25 11.33 7.55 1.26
N THR A 26 11.36 8.24 0.11
CA THR A 26 11.29 7.62 -1.23
C THR A 26 12.32 6.51 -1.39
N GLY A 27 11.92 5.40 -2.02
CA GLY A 27 12.83 4.29 -2.33
C GLY A 27 13.13 3.37 -1.15
N THR A 28 12.47 3.60 -0.01
CA THR A 28 12.51 2.70 1.15
C THR A 28 11.15 2.06 1.38
N ALA A 29 11.08 1.07 2.29
CA ALA A 29 9.82 0.44 2.70
C ALA A 29 8.76 1.45 3.19
N SER A 30 9.20 2.59 3.73
CA SER A 30 8.33 3.65 4.20
C SER A 30 7.61 4.43 3.10
N ARG A 31 8.04 4.29 1.84
CA ARG A 31 7.45 4.94 0.67
C ARG A 31 7.81 4.21 -0.63
N TYR A 32 7.14 3.09 -0.86
CA TYR A 32 7.27 2.28 -2.07
C TYR A 32 6.39 2.80 -3.21
N ALA A 33 6.99 3.05 -4.37
CA ALA A 33 6.27 3.44 -5.58
C ALA A 33 5.71 2.18 -6.28
N ALA A 34 4.40 1.95 -6.19
CA ALA A 34 3.75 0.78 -6.75
C ALA A 34 3.29 0.94 -8.20
N GLY A 35 3.32 2.16 -8.75
CA GLY A 35 3.05 2.44 -10.17
C GLY A 35 2.09 3.61 -10.41
N PRO A 36 1.55 3.75 -11.63
CA PRO A 36 0.56 4.78 -11.95
C PRO A 36 -0.79 4.51 -11.28
N LEU A 37 -1.66 5.53 -11.20
CA LEU A 37 -3.04 5.33 -10.77
C LEU A 37 -3.78 4.41 -11.75
N PRO A 38 -4.61 3.46 -11.25
CA PRO A 38 -5.48 2.67 -12.11
C PRO A 38 -6.51 3.51 -12.85
N ALA A 39 -7.08 2.94 -13.91
CA ALA A 39 -8.17 3.57 -14.66
C ALA A 39 -9.39 3.83 -13.76
N THR A 40 -10.02 4.99 -13.96
CA THR A 40 -11.21 5.40 -13.18
C THR A 40 -12.45 4.60 -13.59
N GLY A 41 -13.39 4.45 -12.66
CA GLY A 41 -14.70 3.83 -12.93
C GLY A 41 -14.70 2.31 -12.93
N GLN A 42 -13.62 1.68 -12.46
CA GLN A 42 -13.47 0.22 -12.42
C GLN A 42 -12.92 -0.24 -11.07
N TRP A 43 -13.26 -1.48 -10.69
CA TRP A 43 -12.62 -2.15 -9.57
C TRP A 43 -11.31 -2.76 -10.03
N VAL A 44 -10.20 -2.29 -9.45
CA VAL A 44 -8.86 -2.82 -9.72
C VAL A 44 -8.27 -3.37 -8.43
N LYS A 45 -7.73 -4.59 -8.49
CA LYS A 45 -7.02 -5.18 -7.36
C LYS A 45 -5.62 -4.54 -7.27
N LEU A 46 -5.36 -3.85 -6.17
CA LEU A 46 -4.02 -3.39 -5.82
C LEU A 46 -3.30 -4.50 -5.05
N SER A 47 -2.06 -4.80 -5.42
CA SER A 47 -1.24 -5.80 -4.74
C SER A 47 0.18 -5.30 -4.60
N VAL A 48 0.72 -5.46 -3.39
CA VAL A 48 2.06 -5.01 -3.03
C VAL A 48 2.79 -6.19 -2.44
N PRO A 49 3.97 -6.57 -2.96
CA PRO A 49 4.79 -7.60 -2.34
C PRO A 49 5.17 -7.18 -0.91
N ALA A 50 4.96 -8.07 0.06
CA ALA A 50 5.32 -7.77 1.47
C ALA A 50 6.80 -7.36 1.61
N LYS A 51 7.69 -7.97 0.82
CA LYS A 51 9.12 -7.64 0.77
C LYS A 51 9.39 -6.18 0.43
N ALA A 52 8.62 -5.63 -0.51
CA ALA A 52 8.82 -4.27 -1.02
C ALA A 52 8.56 -3.20 0.04
N VAL A 53 7.75 -3.53 1.04
CA VAL A 53 7.40 -2.65 2.17
C VAL A 53 7.93 -3.19 3.50
N GLY A 54 8.86 -4.15 3.49
CA GLY A 54 9.52 -4.65 4.71
C GLY A 54 8.60 -5.37 5.69
N LEU A 55 7.56 -6.05 5.21
CA LEU A 55 6.55 -6.74 6.03
C LEU A 55 6.61 -8.28 5.92
N GLU A 56 7.63 -8.84 5.29
CA GLU A 56 7.78 -10.31 5.24
C GLU A 56 7.98 -10.89 6.64
N GLY A 57 7.14 -11.87 7.00
CA GLY A 57 7.18 -12.51 8.32
C GLY A 57 6.59 -11.67 9.45
N THR A 58 6.06 -10.48 9.16
CA THR A 58 5.55 -9.54 10.17
C THR A 58 4.05 -9.72 10.42
N VAL A 59 3.65 -9.70 11.69
CA VAL A 59 2.24 -9.63 12.09
C VAL A 59 1.80 -8.16 12.06
N LEU A 60 0.74 -7.87 11.33
CA LEU A 60 0.23 -6.51 11.21
C LEU A 60 -0.81 -6.23 12.30
N SER A 61 -0.74 -5.05 12.91
CA SER A 61 -1.72 -4.56 13.88
C SER A 61 -2.77 -3.65 13.23
N GLY A 62 -2.50 -3.13 12.03
CA GLY A 62 -3.39 -2.19 11.37
C GLY A 62 -3.07 -1.94 9.89
N MET A 63 -4.06 -1.38 9.20
CA MET A 63 -3.96 -0.96 7.80
C MET A 63 -4.71 0.37 7.60
N GLY A 64 -4.13 1.26 6.81
CA GLY A 64 -4.68 2.57 6.50
C GLY A 64 -4.78 2.80 4.99
N PHE A 65 -5.78 3.56 4.60
CA PHE A 65 -6.02 3.99 3.23
C PHE A 65 -5.95 5.51 3.16
N THR A 66 -5.03 6.03 2.36
CA THR A 66 -4.85 7.47 2.20
C THR A 66 -5.09 7.82 0.74
N LEU A 67 -5.95 8.80 0.51
CA LEU A 67 -6.18 9.40 -0.79
C LEU A 67 -5.74 10.86 -0.71
N PHE A 68 -5.10 11.33 -1.77
CA PHE A 68 -4.83 12.75 -1.95
C PHE A 68 -5.69 13.22 -3.12
N ASP A 69 -6.57 14.18 -2.83
CA ASP A 69 -7.55 14.75 -3.76
C ASP A 69 -8.55 13.73 -4.37
N GLY A 70 -9.66 14.22 -4.91
CA GLY A 70 -10.67 13.39 -5.57
C GLY A 70 -11.40 12.40 -4.64
N ARG A 71 -11.77 11.24 -5.19
CA ARG A 71 -12.51 10.19 -4.47
C ARG A 71 -12.09 8.80 -4.91
N ALA A 72 -11.95 7.90 -3.93
CA ALA A 72 -11.71 6.48 -4.14
C ALA A 72 -12.64 5.67 -3.23
N THR A 73 -13.03 4.49 -3.71
CA THR A 73 -13.77 3.51 -2.92
C THR A 73 -12.88 2.29 -2.72
N TRP A 74 -12.79 1.81 -1.49
CA TRP A 74 -12.03 0.63 -1.12
C TRP A 74 -13.00 -0.53 -0.86
N ASN A 75 -12.57 -1.75 -1.18
CA ASN A 75 -13.33 -2.96 -0.91
C ASN A 75 -12.45 -3.93 -0.12
N ALA A 76 -12.89 -5.19 0.01
CA ALA A 76 -12.20 -6.25 0.72
C ALA A 76 -10.69 -6.18 0.57
N THR A 77 -10.01 -6.06 1.72
CA THR A 77 -8.57 -5.95 1.83
C THR A 77 -8.04 -7.06 2.73
N GLY A 78 -6.78 -7.43 2.53
CA GLY A 78 -6.13 -8.40 3.39
C GLY A 78 -4.84 -8.93 2.77
N LYS A 79 -4.25 -9.91 3.45
CA LYS A 79 -3.12 -10.67 2.91
C LYS A 79 -3.65 -11.76 2.00
N ALA A 80 -3.05 -11.90 0.82
CA ALA A 80 -3.20 -13.10 0.01
C ALA A 80 -2.04 -14.06 0.36
N SER A 81 -2.33 -15.35 0.48
CA SER A 81 -1.27 -16.36 0.43
C SER A 81 -0.59 -16.26 -0.94
N ALA A 82 0.72 -16.49 -1.00
CA ALA A 82 1.38 -16.68 -2.29
C ALA A 82 0.66 -17.85 -2.98
N GLY A 83 -0.10 -17.55 -4.04
CA GLY A 83 -0.75 -18.59 -4.82
C GLY A 83 0.34 -19.44 -5.43
N THR A 84 0.37 -20.74 -5.10
CA THR A 84 0.92 -21.72 -6.03
C THR A 84 0.06 -21.64 -7.28
N ASN A 85 0.63 -21.09 -8.36
CA ASN A 85 0.07 -21.25 -9.70
C ASN A 85 0.04 -22.73 -10.09
#